data_AF-A0AAP0HKW0-F1
#
_entry.id   AF-A0AAP0HKW0-F1
#
_cell.length_a   1.000
_cell.length_b   1.000
_cell.length_c   1.000
_cell.angle_alpha   90.00
_cell.angle_beta   90.00
_cell.angle_gamma   90.00
#
_symmetry.space_group_name_H-M   'P 1'
#
loop_
_entity.id
_entity.type
_entity.pdbx_description
1 polymer ?
#
loop_
_entity_poly.entity_id
_entity_poly.type
_entity_poly.pdbx_seq_one_letter_code
_entity_poly.pdbx_strand_id
1 'polypeptide(L)'
;MKRAVLAVVFTVLLAMLMRPGAMALTCPDVVKPLMQCVQYLIGEALLPAPACCDGVKQLKSMVTIPEDKRFACDCAKQAASHYPNLNDDAVRDLPNKCNSPISFPISKSIDCST
;
A
#
# COMPACT_ATOMS: atom_id res chain seq x y z
N MET A 1 -19.59 30.71 -32.38
CA MET A 1 -18.26 30.54 -31.77
C MET A 1 -18.31 30.54 -30.24
N LYS A 2 -18.77 31.61 -29.55
CA LYS A 2 -18.84 31.66 -28.07
C LYS A 2 -19.61 30.50 -27.40
N ARG A 3 -20.74 30.08 -27.99
CA ARG A 3 -21.56 28.96 -27.48
C ARG A 3 -20.86 27.60 -27.58
N ALA A 4 -20.06 27.39 -28.62
CA ALA A 4 -19.28 26.17 -28.80
C ALA A 4 -18.11 26.12 -27.81
N VAL A 5 -17.45 27.26 -27.56
CA VAL A 5 -16.39 27.37 -26.55
C VAL A 5 -16.92 27.09 -25.15
N LEU A 6 -18.07 27.65 -24.79
CA LEU A 6 -18.72 27.37 -23.49
C LEU A 6 -19.09 25.88 -23.34
N ALA A 7 -19.62 25.25 -24.38
CA ALA A 7 -19.95 23.83 -24.35
C ALA A 7 -18.70 22.95 -24.17
N VAL A 8 -17.59 23.26 -24.86
CA VAL A 8 -16.33 22.52 -24.76
C VAL A 8 -15.68 22.71 -23.38
N VAL A 9 -15.72 23.92 -22.81
CA VAL A 9 -15.20 24.17 -21.46
C VAL A 9 -16.01 23.41 -20.42
N PHE A 10 -17.34 23.37 -20.56
CA PHE A 10 -18.23 22.67 -19.63
C PHE A 10 -18.06 21.14 -19.70
N THR A 11 -17.88 20.57 -20.89
CA THR A 11 -17.61 19.13 -21.03
C THR A 11 -16.25 18.73 -20.49
N VAL A 12 -15.23 19.57 -20.69
CA VAL A 12 -13.89 19.36 -20.14
C VAL A 12 -13.89 19.46 -18.60
N LEU A 13 -14.64 20.42 -18.02
CA LEU A 13 -14.84 20.52 -16.57
C LEU A 13 -15.55 19.29 -15.99
N LEU A 14 -16.61 18.81 -16.65
CA LEU A 14 -17.33 17.59 -16.23
C LEU A 14 -16.45 16.34 -16.34
N ALA A 15 -15.58 16.25 -17.34
CA ALA A 15 -14.62 15.16 -17.48
C ALA A 15 -13.53 15.18 -16.38
N MET A 16 -13.12 16.37 -15.90
CA MET A 16 -12.19 16.48 -14.76
C MET A 16 -12.83 16.10 -13.41
N LEU A 17 -14.15 16.25 -13.27
CA LEU A 17 -14.91 15.83 -12.09
C LEU A 17 -15.12 14.31 -12.06
N MET A 18 -15.12 13.65 -13.21
CA MET A 18 -15.04 12.20 -13.34
C MET A 18 -13.57 11.74 -13.20
N ARG A 19 -12.96 11.98 -12.04
CA ARG A 19 -11.88 11.08 -11.61
C ARG A 19 -12.54 9.72 -11.41
N PRO A 20 -12.14 8.64 -12.11
CA PRO A 20 -12.60 7.31 -11.75
C PRO A 20 -12.34 7.17 -10.25
N GLY A 21 -13.37 6.81 -9.48
CA GLY A 21 -13.32 6.84 -8.02
C GLY A 21 -12.10 6.07 -7.53
N ALA A 22 -10.99 6.78 -7.32
CA ALA A 22 -9.90 6.31 -6.51
C ALA A 22 -10.49 6.31 -5.12
N MET A 23 -11.06 5.18 -4.73
CA MET A 23 -11.41 4.93 -3.34
C MET A 23 -10.15 5.31 -2.57
N ALA A 24 -10.27 6.30 -1.68
CA ALA A 24 -9.12 6.74 -0.91
C ALA A 24 -8.55 5.51 -0.19
N LEU A 25 -7.27 5.22 -0.40
CA LEU A 25 -6.60 4.11 0.27
C LEU A 25 -6.81 4.26 1.77
N THR A 26 -7.26 3.21 2.46
CA THR A 26 -7.45 3.22 3.91
C THR A 26 -6.45 2.32 4.62
N CYS A 27 -6.14 2.57 5.90
CA CYS A 27 -5.24 1.68 6.63
C CYS A 27 -5.70 0.22 6.66
N PRO A 28 -7.00 -0.11 6.80
CA PRO A 28 -7.47 -1.49 6.64
C PRO A 28 -7.09 -2.14 5.30
N ASP A 29 -7.05 -1.39 4.20
CA ASP A 29 -6.62 -1.90 2.89
C ASP A 29 -5.13 -2.24 2.88
N VAL A 30 -4.34 -1.57 3.72
CA VAL A 30 -2.90 -1.80 3.89
C VAL A 30 -2.61 -2.95 4.87
N VAL A 31 -3.34 -2.99 5.99
CA VAL A 31 -3.04 -3.89 7.12
C VAL A 31 -3.61 -5.28 6.90
N LYS A 32 -4.85 -5.42 6.41
CA LYS A 32 -5.50 -6.73 6.24
C LYS A 32 -4.68 -7.70 5.37
N PRO A 33 -4.08 -7.28 4.23
CA PRO A 33 -3.23 -8.15 3.44
C PRO A 33 -1.98 -8.63 4.18
N LEU A 34 -1.43 -7.82 5.09
CA LEU A 34 -0.24 -8.15 5.88
C LEU A 34 -0.53 -9.09 7.06
N MET A 35 -1.78 -9.22 7.50
CA MET A 35 -2.15 -10.11 8.62
C MET A 35 -1.77 -11.57 8.36
N GLN A 36 -1.83 -12.00 7.10
CA GLN A 36 -1.45 -13.37 6.71
C GLN A 36 0.07 -13.60 6.77
N CYS A 37 0.85 -12.52 6.88
CA CYS A 37 2.31 -12.57 6.95
C CYS A 37 2.84 -12.68 8.38
N VAL A 38 2.00 -12.46 9.39
CA VAL A 38 2.43 -12.31 10.80
C VAL A 38 3.34 -13.43 11.26
N GLN A 39 2.96 -14.70 11.07
CA GLN A 39 3.76 -15.86 11.50
C GLN A 39 5.18 -15.84 10.92
N TYR A 40 5.34 -15.43 9.66
CA TYR A 40 6.65 -15.27 9.03
C TYR A 40 7.39 -14.03 9.56
N LEU A 41 6.68 -12.90 9.67
CA LEU A 41 7.22 -11.62 10.11
C LEU A 41 7.72 -11.63 11.56
N ILE A 42 7.19 -12.52 12.41
CA ILE A 42 7.66 -12.72 13.79
C ILE A 42 8.66 -13.88 13.93
N GLY A 43 9.05 -14.52 12.82
CA GLY A 43 10.03 -15.60 12.80
C GLY A 43 9.50 -16.97 13.24
N GLU A 44 8.19 -17.15 13.40
CA GLU A 44 7.56 -18.45 13.70
C GLU A 44 7.42 -19.35 12.46
N ALA A 45 7.54 -18.77 11.26
CA ALA A 45 7.56 -19.50 10.00
C ALA A 45 8.81 -19.15 9.18
N LEU A 46 9.44 -20.17 8.56
CA LEU A 46 10.62 -20.00 7.69
C LEU A 46 10.29 -19.36 6.33
N LEU A 47 9.04 -19.51 5.88
CA LEU A 47 8.55 -19.03 4.60
C LEU A 47 7.19 -18.32 4.77
N PRO A 48 6.92 -17.26 3.98
CA PRO A 48 5.61 -16.63 3.97
C PRO A 48 4.55 -17.59 3.40
N ALA A 49 3.36 -17.55 3.97
CA ALA A 49 2.22 -18.29 3.43
C ALA A 49 1.85 -17.78 2.02
N PRO A 50 1.26 -18.60 1.14
CA PRO A 50 0.81 -18.15 -0.18
C PRO A 50 -0.11 -16.93 -0.10
N ALA A 51 -1.06 -16.94 0.84
CA ALA A 51 -1.99 -15.83 1.08
C ALA A 51 -1.28 -14.54 1.53
N CYS A 52 -0.15 -14.64 2.25
CA CYS A 52 0.68 -13.48 2.56
C CYS A 52 1.24 -12.86 1.28
N CYS A 53 1.82 -13.69 0.40
CA CYS A 53 2.39 -13.18 -0.86
C CYS A 53 1.34 -12.61 -1.81
N ASP A 54 0.12 -13.15 -1.82
CA ASP A 54 -0.98 -12.57 -2.58
C ASP A 54 -1.40 -11.21 -2.01
N GLY A 55 -1.40 -11.07 -0.68
CA GLY A 55 -1.58 -9.78 -0.02
C GLY A 55 -0.49 -8.76 -0.38
N VAL A 56 0.78 -9.17 -0.39
CA VAL A 56 1.91 -8.31 -0.82
C VAL A 56 1.76 -7.86 -2.28
N LYS A 57 1.32 -8.75 -3.19
CA LYS A 57 1.03 -8.39 -4.58
C LYS A 57 -0.13 -7.41 -4.69
N GLN A 58 -1.19 -7.61 -3.91
CA GLN A 58 -2.33 -6.69 -3.88
C GLN A 58 -1.88 -5.29 -3.45
N LEU A 59 -1.09 -5.18 -2.38
CA LEU A 59 -0.53 -3.90 -1.92
C LEU A 59 0.30 -3.21 -3.01
N LYS A 60 1.12 -3.96 -3.74
CA LYS A 60 1.88 -3.44 -4.88
C LYS A 60 0.99 -2.84 -5.97
N SER A 61 -0.18 -3.44 -6.24
CA SER A 61 -1.12 -2.91 -7.23
C SER A 61 -1.93 -1.70 -6.76
N MET A 62 -2.16 -1.57 -5.44
CA MET A 62 -2.92 -0.46 -4.86
C MET A 62 -2.02 0.77 -4.65
N VAL A 63 -0.78 0.56 -4.21
CA VAL A 63 0.14 1.63 -3.81
C VAL A 63 1.06 2.00 -4.99
N THR A 64 0.54 2.83 -5.89
CA THR A 64 1.22 3.16 -7.16
C THR A 64 1.85 4.55 -7.19
N ILE A 65 1.24 5.51 -6.51
CA ILE A 65 1.63 6.93 -6.50
C ILE A 65 2.28 7.35 -5.17
N PRO A 66 3.07 8.43 -5.14
CA PRO A 66 3.83 8.84 -3.96
C PRO A 66 2.99 9.09 -2.71
N GLU A 67 1.80 9.69 -2.86
CA GLU A 67 0.89 9.95 -1.74
C GLU A 67 0.42 8.65 -1.07
N ASP A 68 0.06 7.63 -1.86
CA ASP A 68 -0.35 6.33 -1.36
C ASP A 68 0.81 5.59 -0.69
N LYS A 69 2.05 5.76 -1.17
CA LYS A 69 3.24 5.16 -0.55
C LYS A 69 3.47 5.68 0.86
N ARG A 70 3.37 6.98 1.04
CA ARG A 70 3.53 7.63 2.35
C ARG A 70 2.41 7.22 3.30
N PHE A 71 1.18 7.21 2.80
CA PHE A 71 0.02 6.75 3.57
C PHE A 71 0.15 5.27 3.98
N ALA A 72 0.51 4.39 3.05
CA ALA A 72 0.72 2.97 3.32
C ALA A 72 1.87 2.73 4.29
N CYS A 73 2.97 3.48 4.17
CA CYS A 73 4.08 3.44 5.11
C CYS A 73 3.61 3.77 6.53
N ASP A 74 2.84 4.83 6.72
CA ASP A 74 2.35 5.23 8.04
C ASP A 74 1.41 4.17 8.65
N CYS A 75 0.48 3.66 7.87
CA CYS A 75 -0.39 2.55 8.31
C CYS A 75 0.41 1.28 8.66
N ALA A 76 1.42 0.93 7.85
CA ALA A 76 2.27 -0.24 8.11
C ALA A 76 3.13 -0.06 9.37
N LYS A 77 3.63 1.16 9.62
CA LYS A 77 4.37 1.51 10.83
C LYS A 77 3.52 1.41 12.09
N GLN A 78 2.30 1.94 12.04
CA GLN A 78 1.33 1.81 13.13
C GLN A 78 1.02 0.34 13.41
N ALA A 79 0.73 -0.45 12.38
CA ALA A 79 0.50 -1.89 12.50
C ALA A 79 1.71 -2.62 13.09
N ALA A 80 2.92 -2.35 12.60
CA ALA A 80 4.16 -2.95 13.07
C ALA A 80 4.44 -2.66 14.56
N SER A 81 3.99 -1.52 15.07
CA SER A 81 4.15 -1.14 16.48
C SER A 81 3.36 -2.05 17.43
N HIS A 82 2.30 -2.73 16.95
CA HIS A 82 1.55 -3.71 17.73
C HIS A 82 2.26 -5.08 17.86
N TYR A 83 3.34 -5.30 17.12
CA TYR A 83 4.08 -6.56 17.10
C TYR A 83 5.49 -6.37 17.69
N PRO A 84 5.67 -6.45 19.02
CA PRO A 84 6.96 -6.19 19.66
C PRO A 84 8.07 -7.14 19.18
N ASN A 85 7.72 -8.35 18.78
CA ASN A 85 8.61 -9.42 18.33
C ASN A 85 8.78 -9.51 16.79
N LEU A 86 8.48 -8.46 16.03
CA LEU A 86 8.84 -8.43 14.61
C LEU A 86 10.33 -8.71 14.41
N ASN A 87 10.61 -9.59 13.45
CA ASN A 87 11.95 -9.92 13.00
C ASN A 87 12.31 -9.02 11.81
N ASP A 88 13.25 -8.11 12.00
CA ASP A 88 13.66 -7.13 10.99
C ASP A 88 14.24 -7.77 9.72
N ASP A 89 14.90 -8.92 9.83
CA ASP A 89 15.40 -9.67 8.68
C ASP A 89 14.24 -10.28 7.88
N ALA A 90 13.25 -10.87 8.57
CA ALA A 90 12.07 -11.43 7.93
C ALA A 90 11.27 -10.33 7.18
N VAL A 91 11.10 -9.18 7.83
CA VAL A 91 10.45 -7.99 7.26
C VAL A 91 11.16 -7.52 6.00
N ARG A 92 12.50 -7.40 6.03
CA ARG A 92 13.32 -6.99 4.88
C ARG A 92 13.26 -8.00 3.74
N ASP A 93 13.20 -9.29 4.06
CA ASP A 93 13.23 -10.37 3.07
C ASP A 93 11.86 -10.67 2.45
N LEU A 94 10.77 -10.27 3.10
CA LEU A 94 9.40 -10.59 2.66
C LEU A 94 9.13 -10.24 1.19
N PRO A 95 9.45 -9.02 0.69
CA PRO A 95 9.15 -8.67 -0.70
C PRO A 95 9.90 -9.55 -1.71
N ASN A 96 11.14 -9.93 -1.38
CA ASN A 96 11.98 -10.80 -2.20
C ASN A 96 11.45 -12.24 -2.19
N LYS A 97 11.08 -12.77 -1.02
CA LYS A 97 10.50 -14.12 -0.91
C LYS A 97 9.15 -14.25 -1.63
N CYS A 98 8.38 -13.17 -1.69
CA CYS A 98 7.11 -13.13 -2.43
C CYS A 98 7.27 -12.73 -3.91
N ASN A 99 8.50 -12.50 -4.38
CA ASN A 99 8.83 -12.02 -5.73
C ASN A 99 7.99 -10.78 -6.13
N SER A 100 7.69 -9.94 -5.16
CA SER A 100 6.81 -8.78 -5.29
C SER A 100 7.42 -7.62 -4.50
N PRO A 101 8.42 -6.92 -5.07
CA PRO A 101 8.98 -5.74 -4.42
C PRO A 101 7.88 -4.71 -4.23
N ILE A 102 7.55 -4.42 -2.97
CA ILE A 102 6.64 -3.34 -2.59
C ILE A 102 7.43 -2.03 -2.51
N SER A 103 6.77 -0.93 -2.88
CA SER A 103 7.41 0.39 -3.00
C SER A 103 7.38 1.21 -1.70
N PHE A 104 7.09 0.59 -0.56
CA PHE A 104 7.11 1.22 0.75
C PHE A 104 7.68 0.24 1.80
N PRO A 105 8.39 0.74 2.82
CA PRO A 105 8.94 -0.09 3.88
C PRO A 105 7.86 -0.52 4.87
N ILE A 106 7.99 -1.74 5.39
CA ILE A 106 7.29 -2.19 6.59
C ILE A 106 8.32 -2.09 7.71
N SER A 107 8.17 -1.15 8.65
CA SER A 107 9.14 -0.99 9.75
C SER A 107 8.55 -0.16 10.88
N LYS A 108 9.00 -0.42 12.12
CA LYS A 108 8.60 0.33 13.31
C LYS A 108 9.22 1.72 13.38
N SER A 109 10.44 1.88 12.87
CA SER A 109 11.29 3.05 13.11
C SER A 109 11.55 3.89 11.86
N ILE A 110 10.97 3.51 10.72
CA ILE A 110 11.14 4.26 9.48
C ILE A 110 10.43 5.62 9.54
N ASP A 111 11.06 6.63 8.95
CA ASP A 111 10.39 7.89 8.63
C ASP A 111 9.63 7.73 7.32
N CYS A 112 8.31 7.93 7.37
CA CYS A 112 7.41 7.80 6.22
C CYS A 112 7.21 9.14 5.47
N SER A 113 7.96 10.18 5.82
CA SER A 113 7.78 11.54 5.30
C SER A 113 8.49 11.78 3.96
N THR A 114 9.34 10.84 3.54
CA THR A 114 10.13 10.92 2.30
C THR A 114 9.47 10.21 1.13
#